data_AF-A0ABD0QWD8-F1
#
_entry.id   AF-A0ABD0QWD8-F1
#
_cell.length_a   1.000
_cell.length_b   1.000
_cell.length_c   1.000
_cell.angle_alpha   90.00
_cell.angle_beta   90.00
_cell.angle_gamma   90.00
#
_symmetry.space_group_name_H-M   'P 1'
#
loop_
_entity.id
_entity.type
_entity.pdbx_description
1 polymer ?
#
loop_
_entity_poly.entity_id
_entity_poly.type
_entity_poly.pdbx_seq_one_letter_code
_entity_poly.pdbx_strand_id
1 'polypeptide(L)' 'ELKHLILEAADGFLFVVAAETGRVIYVSDSVTPVLNQPQSEWFGSTLFEQVHPDDVDKLREQLSTSENSMT' A
#
# COMPACT_ATOMS: atom_id res chain seq x y z
N GLU A 1 -10.75 -9.36 -14.32
CA GLU A 1 -10.17 -10.72 -14.36
C GLU A 1 -8.73 -10.78 -13.85
N LEU A 2 -7.82 -9.86 -14.20
CA LEU A 2 -6.44 -9.85 -13.70
C LEU A 2 -6.31 -9.78 -12.16
N LYS A 3 -7.22 -9.06 -11.48
CA LYS A 3 -7.29 -8.98 -10.02
C LYS A 3 -7.41 -10.36 -9.36
N HIS A 4 -8.22 -11.27 -9.91
CA HIS A 4 -8.41 -12.60 -9.32
C HIS A 4 -7.17 -13.47 -9.46
N LEU A 5 -6.44 -13.37 -10.58
CA LEU A 5 -5.25 -14.19 -10.83
C LEU A 5 -4.05 -13.83 -9.94
N ILE A 6 -3.86 -12.53 -9.65
CA ILE A 6 -2.79 -12.06 -8.75
C ILE A 6 -3.12 -12.37 -7.29
N LEU A 7 -4.41 -12.31 -6.91
CA LEU A 7 -4.86 -12.63 -5.55
C LEU A 7 -4.70 -14.11 -5.22
N GLU A 8 -5.12 -15.02 -6.10
CA GLU A 8 -5.12 -16.46 -5.83
C GLU A 8 -3.72 -17.08 -5.70
N ALA A 9 -2.70 -16.46 -6.32
CA ALA A 9 -1.34 -17.00 -6.33
C ALA A 9 -0.40 -16.39 -5.28
N ALA A 10 -0.74 -15.25 -4.67
CA ALA A 10 0.19 -14.48 -3.84
C ALA A 10 -0.40 -13.88 -2.56
N ASP A 11 -1.69 -14.15 -2.23
CA ASP A 11 -2.39 -13.53 -1.09
C ASP A 11 -2.16 -12.00 -1.03
N GLY A 12 -2.11 -11.34 -2.19
CA GLY A 12 -1.82 -9.92 -2.30
C GLY A 12 -3.08 -9.06 -2.44
N PHE A 13 -2.96 -7.76 -2.23
CA PHE A 13 -4.02 -6.79 -2.54
C PHE A 13 -3.44 -5.56 -3.22
N LEU A 14 -4.29 -4.82 -3.94
CA LEU A 14 -3.88 -3.60 -4.64
C LEU A 14 -4.23 -2.37 -3.79
N PHE A 15 -3.30 -1.41 -3.71
CA PHE A 15 -3.52 -0.10 -3.11
C PHE A 15 -2.79 0.98 -3.90
N VAL A 16 -3.24 2.23 -3.73
CA VAL A 16 -2.63 3.43 -4.31
C VAL A 16 -2.50 4.48 -3.22
N VAL A 17 -1.33 5.09 -3.12
CA VAL A 17 -1.00 6.13 -2.14
C VAL A 17 -0.52 7.40 -2.83
N ALA A 18 -0.81 8.54 -2.24
CA ALA A 18 -0.23 9.82 -2.62
C ALA A 18 1.21 9.89 -2.08
N ALA A 19 2.21 9.88 -2.96
CA ALA A 19 3.63 9.83 -2.58
C ALA A 19 4.05 10.95 -1.61
N GLU A 20 3.50 12.16 -1.78
CA GLU A 20 3.81 13.32 -0.94
C GLU A 20 3.36 13.18 0.52
N THR A 21 2.23 12.51 0.75
CA THR A 21 1.59 12.44 2.08
C THR A 21 1.55 11.02 2.65
N GLY A 22 1.80 10.00 1.84
CA GLY A 22 1.56 8.60 2.15
C GLY A 22 0.07 8.24 2.25
N ARG A 23 -0.85 9.16 1.90
CA ARG A 23 -2.29 8.95 2.07
C ARG A 23 -2.81 7.91 1.10
N VAL A 24 -3.53 6.92 1.60
CA VAL A 24 -4.18 5.88 0.78
C VAL A 24 -5.38 6.50 0.06
N ILE A 25 -5.29 6.58 -1.27
CA ILE A 25 -6.36 7.11 -2.14
C ILE A 25 -7.19 6.01 -2.78
N TYR A 26 -6.67 4.77 -2.79
CA TYR A 26 -7.41 3.60 -3.23
C TYR A 26 -6.85 2.35 -2.53
N VAL A 27 -7.74 1.42 -2.22
CA VAL A 27 -7.42 0.09 -1.72
C VAL A 27 -8.49 -0.87 -2.21
N SER A 28 -8.13 -2.07 -2.66
CA SER A 28 -9.10 -3.09 -3.05
C SER A 28 -9.74 -3.75 -1.82
N ASP A 29 -11.01 -4.16 -1.93
CA ASP A 29 -11.72 -5.05 -1.00
C ASP A 29 -10.91 -6.30 -0.54
N SER A 30 -9.99 -6.78 -1.37
CA SER A 30 -9.03 -7.85 -1.08
C SER A 30 -8.13 -7.58 0.13
N VAL A 31 -8.06 -6.35 0.64
CA VAL A 31 -7.37 -6.06 1.91
C VAL A 31 -8.00 -6.84 3.09
N THR A 32 -9.30 -7.10 3.04
CA THR A 32 -10.02 -7.81 4.10
C THR A 32 -9.58 -9.27 4.22
N PRO A 33 -9.61 -10.11 3.15
CA PRO A 33 -9.12 -11.48 3.26
C PRO A 33 -7.61 -11.58 3.52
N VAL A 34 -6.80 -10.59 3.10
CA VAL A 34 -5.34 -10.64 3.25
C VAL A 34 -4.86 -10.19 4.63
N LEU A 35 -5.35 -9.04 5.12
CA LEU A 35 -4.91 -8.44 6.39
C LEU A 35 -5.93 -8.53 7.51
N ASN A 36 -7.14 -9.04 7.24
CA ASN A 36 -8.26 -9.05 8.17
C ASN A 36 -8.65 -7.65 8.66
N GLN A 37 -8.52 -6.65 7.76
CA GLN A 37 -8.80 -5.24 8.04
C GLN A 37 -9.90 -4.73 7.09
N PRO A 38 -10.86 -3.91 7.57
CA PRO A 38 -11.87 -3.36 6.71
C PRO A 38 -11.30 -2.26 5.81
N GLN A 39 -11.79 -2.20 4.56
CA GLN A 39 -11.36 -1.20 3.58
C GLN A 39 -11.57 0.24 4.07
N SER A 40 -12.57 0.49 4.91
CA SER A 40 -12.87 1.81 5.49
C SER A 40 -11.78 2.34 6.44
N GLU A 41 -11.01 1.46 7.08
CA GLU A 41 -9.90 1.86 7.96
C GLU A 41 -8.62 2.18 7.17
N TRP A 42 -8.49 1.59 5.99
CA TRP A 42 -7.39 1.85 5.07
C TRP A 42 -7.65 3.05 4.18
N PHE A 43 -8.90 3.26 3.75
CA PHE A 43 -9.22 4.36 2.86
C PHE A 43 -9.13 5.71 3.59
N GLY A 44 -8.27 6.60 3.08
CA GLY A 44 -8.11 7.95 3.62
C GLY A 44 -7.18 8.05 4.84
N SER A 45 -6.73 6.91 5.40
CA SER A 45 -5.63 6.86 6.37
C SER A 45 -4.28 6.94 5.66
N THR A 46 -3.21 7.00 6.46
CA THR A 46 -1.85 7.12 5.93
C THR A 46 -1.14 5.77 6.00
N LEU A 47 -0.39 5.41 4.96
CA LEU A 47 0.33 4.13 4.91
C LEU A 47 1.35 4.00 6.06
N PHE A 48 1.91 5.12 6.53
CA PHE A 48 2.80 5.17 7.71
C PHE A 48 2.12 4.70 9.01
N GLU A 49 0.79 4.76 9.11
CA GLU A 49 0.03 4.26 10.27
C GLU A 49 -0.26 2.76 10.17
N GLN A 50 -0.16 2.19 8.96
CA GLN A 50 -0.45 0.78 8.69
C GLN A 50 0.79 -0.11 8.78
N VAL A 51 1.99 0.47 8.64
CA VAL A 51 3.27 -0.26 8.71
C VAL A 51 3.86 -0.22 10.12
N HIS A 52 4.77 -1.15 10.40
CA HIS A 52 5.50 -1.17 11.67
C HIS A 52 6.38 0.10 11.81
N PRO A 53 6.51 0.69 13.01
CA PRO A 53 7.32 1.90 13.23
C PRO A 53 8.74 1.82 12.69
N ASP A 54 9.38 0.65 12.79
CA ASP A 54 10.76 0.42 12.31
C ASP A 54 10.89 0.45 10.76
N ASP A 55 9.79 0.34 10.03
CA ASP A 55 9.76 0.35 8.56
C ASP A 55 9.26 1.69 7.99
N VAL A 56 8.85 2.63 8.84
CA VAL A 56 8.36 3.95 8.41
C VAL A 56 9.42 4.72 7.64
N ASP A 57 10.67 4.71 8.12
CA ASP A 57 11.77 5.43 7.45
C ASP A 57 12.09 4.84 6.09
N LYS A 58 12.13 3.49 5.98
CA LYS A 58 12.32 2.81 4.69
C LYS A 58 11.17 3.12 3.73
N LEU A 59 9.93 3.13 4.21
CA LEU A 59 8.78 3.45 3.39
C LEU A 59 8.83 4.90 2.88
N ARG A 60 9.28 5.84 3.70
CA ARG A 60 9.49 7.23 3.29
C ARG A 60 10.52 7.34 2.18
N GLU A 61 11.63 6.61 2.26
CA GLU A 61 12.63 6.57 1.19
C GLU A 61 12.04 6.04 -0.12
N GLN A 62 11.22 4.97 -0.06
CA GLN A 62 10.57 4.40 -1.25
C GLN A 62 9.52 5.32 -1.89
N LEU A 63 8.84 6.15 -1.09
CA LEU A 63 7.86 7.13 -1.58
C LEU A 63 8.50 8.46 -2.00
N SER A 64 9.67 8.78 -1.46
CA SER A 64 10.46 9.90 -1.94
C SER A 64 10.80 9.66 -3.40
N THR A 65 10.62 10.67 -4.24
CA THR A 65 11.10 10.64 -5.63
C THR A 65 12.63 10.72 -5.58
N SER A 66 13.28 9.66 -5.13
CA SER A 66 14.63 9.39 -5.59
C SER A 66 14.43 9.13 -7.08
N GLU A 67 14.82 10.10 -7.91
CA GLU A 67 15.19 9.80 -9.28
C GLU A 67 16.06 8.54 -9.19
N ASN A 68 15.49 7.40 -9.59
CA ASN A 68 16.28 6.28 -10.02
C ASN A 68 16.88 6.75 -11.35
N SER A 69 17.82 7.70 -11.28
CA SER A 69 18.66 8.11 -12.40
C SER A 69 19.35 6.83 -12.82
N MET A 70 18.77 6.18 -13.83
CA MET A 70 19.39 5.06 -14.52
C MET A 70 20.67 5.61 -15.14
N THR A 71 21.79 5.42 -14.45
CA THR A 71 23.13 5.42 -15.05
C THR A 71 23.52 4.00 -15.38
#